data_AF-A0A7K1JJE9-F1
#
_entry.id   AF-A0A7K1JJE9-F1
#
_cell.length_a   1.000
_cell.length_b   1.000
_cell.length_c   1.000
_cell.angle_alpha   90.00
_cell.angle_beta   90.00
_cell.angle_gamma   90.00
#
_symmetry.space_group_name_H-M   'P 1'
#
loop_
_entity.id
_entity.type
_entity.pdbx_description
1 polymer ?
#
loop_
_entity_poly.entity_id
_entity_poly.type
_entity_poly.pdbx_seq_one_letter_code
_entity_poly.pdbx_strand_id
1 'polypeptide(L)'
;MFANSSGRPEGSHPARYAIEQSVAGVPNLLSETRIQKFLHTEATIDHSQEAVASQLGSVLPELLRQRGFVIVQMPVVERDEAGCPSVRVLLSDRPWADGEVYADHAGHLVWTTVPARVLLQDVPAVAAALLAVHDITRRSR
;
A
#
# COMPACT_ATOMS: atom_id res chain seq x y z
N MET A 1 0.14 -27.36 14.45
CA MET A 1 0.31 -26.04 13.81
C MET A 1 1.04 -26.29 12.50
N PHE A 2 0.30 -26.41 11.40
CA PHE A 2 0.87 -26.79 10.11
C PHE A 2 1.11 -25.53 9.29
N ALA A 3 2.38 -25.26 8.99
CA ALA A 3 2.74 -24.20 8.06
C ALA A 3 2.50 -24.72 6.63
N ASN A 4 1.85 -23.91 5.79
CA ASN A 4 1.76 -24.21 4.36
C ASN A 4 3.17 -24.15 3.73
N SER A 5 3.36 -24.60 2.48
CA SER A 5 4.65 -24.65 1.77
C SER A 5 5.42 -23.32 1.65
N SER A 6 4.83 -22.21 2.11
CA SER A 6 5.41 -20.87 2.24
C SER A 6 5.79 -20.47 3.69
N GLY A 7 5.70 -21.37 4.67
CA GLY A 7 6.00 -21.07 6.08
C GLY A 7 4.92 -20.25 6.80
N ARG A 8 3.74 -20.09 6.20
CA ARG A 8 2.67 -19.20 6.70
C ARG A 8 1.73 -19.93 7.67
N PRO A 9 1.38 -19.32 8.83
CA PRO A 9 0.35 -19.85 9.72
C PRO A 9 -1.02 -19.81 9.04
N GLU A 10 -1.77 -20.91 9.09
CA GLU A 10 -3.13 -21.02 8.56
C GLU A 10 -4.03 -19.92 9.16
N GLY A 11 -4.73 -19.17 8.30
CA GLY A 11 -5.69 -18.13 8.71
C GLY A 11 -5.16 -16.68 8.78
N SER A 12 -3.84 -16.43 8.72
CA SER A 12 -3.32 -15.05 8.72
C SER A 12 -3.42 -14.40 7.34
N HIS A 13 -4.04 -13.21 7.23
CA HIS A 13 -4.12 -12.41 6.00
C HIS A 13 -2.69 -12.16 5.43
N PRO A 14 -2.46 -12.33 4.11
CA PRO A 14 -1.09 -12.35 3.56
C PRO A 14 -0.35 -11.04 3.82
N ALA A 15 -1.06 -9.92 3.68
CA ALA A 15 -0.49 -8.59 3.93
C ALA A 15 -0.13 -8.39 5.41
N ARG A 16 -0.97 -8.87 6.34
CA ARG A 16 -0.71 -8.70 7.78
C ARG A 16 0.55 -9.44 8.19
N TYR A 17 0.66 -10.71 7.80
CA TYR A 17 1.84 -11.52 8.07
C TYR A 17 3.10 -10.89 7.47
N ALA A 18 3.04 -10.39 6.24
CA ALA A 18 4.17 -9.75 5.59
C ALA A 18 4.63 -8.47 6.32
N ILE A 19 3.69 -7.66 6.83
CA ILE A 19 4.00 -6.48 7.65
C ILE A 19 4.66 -6.90 8.95
N GLU A 20 4.07 -7.84 9.69
CA GLU A 20 4.61 -8.33 10.97
C GLU A 20 6.04 -8.85 10.81
N GLN A 21 6.29 -9.67 9.78
CA GLN A 21 7.63 -10.20 9.49
C GLN A 21 8.61 -9.11 9.03
N SER A 22 8.14 -8.08 8.32
CA SER A 22 8.99 -6.97 7.89
C SER A 22 9.39 -6.09 9.07
N VAL A 23 8.45 -5.77 9.96
CA VAL A 23 8.70 -4.97 11.17
C VAL A 23 9.61 -5.72 12.14
N ALA A 24 9.35 -7.00 12.38
CA ALA A 24 10.17 -7.82 13.28
C ALA A 24 11.62 -7.99 12.79
N GLY A 25 11.86 -7.89 11.48
CA GLY A 25 13.19 -7.98 10.89
C GLY A 25 14.00 -6.67 10.89
N VAL A 26 13.44 -5.54 11.37
CA VAL A 26 14.16 -4.26 11.40
C VAL A 26 15.14 -4.23 12.57
N PRO A 27 16.46 -4.10 12.32
CA PRO A 27 17.46 -4.07 13.39
C PRO A 27 17.33 -2.79 14.22
N ASN A 28 17.59 -2.91 15.52
CA ASN A 28 17.62 -1.80 16.49
C ASN A 28 16.36 -0.92 16.47
N LEU A 29 15.20 -1.49 16.09
CA LEU A 29 13.98 -0.70 15.90
C LEU A 29 13.53 0.02 17.18
N LEU A 30 13.61 -0.63 18.33
CA LEU A 30 13.11 -0.11 19.60
C LEU A 30 14.20 0.55 20.45
N SER A 31 15.41 0.04 20.35
CA SER A 31 16.55 0.49 21.15
C SER A 31 17.86 0.11 20.48
N GLU A 32 18.89 0.94 20.67
CA GLU A 32 20.25 0.65 20.22
C GLU A 32 21.24 0.74 21.39
N THR A 33 22.13 -0.24 21.52
CA THR A 33 23.25 -0.16 22.47
C THR A 33 24.37 0.66 21.85
N ARG A 34 24.67 1.82 22.45
CA ARG A 34 25.73 2.71 21.99
C ARG A 34 26.81 2.85 23.04
N ILE A 35 28.06 2.59 22.65
CA ILE A 35 29.22 2.83 23.51
C ILE A 35 29.48 4.33 23.53
N GLN A 36 29.32 4.97 24.70
CA GLN A 36 29.65 6.38 24.83
C GLN A 36 31.17 6.57 24.77
N LYS A 37 31.63 7.32 23.76
CA LYS A 37 33.06 7.56 23.43
C LYS A 37 33.91 8.07 24.60
N PHE A 38 33.31 8.63 25.65
CA PHE A 38 34.03 9.23 26.77
C PHE A 38 33.99 8.42 28.07
N LEU A 39 33.05 7.49 28.22
CA LEU A 39 32.85 6.74 29.47
C LEU A 39 33.19 5.25 29.33
N HIS A 40 33.36 4.73 28.11
CA HIS A 40 33.49 3.27 27.85
C HIS A 40 32.37 2.44 28.50
N THR A 41 31.22 3.08 28.75
CA THR A 41 30.02 2.46 29.30
C THR A 41 29.02 2.27 28.17
N GLU A 42 28.48 1.06 28.07
CA GLU A 42 27.35 0.76 27.18
C GLU A 42 26.10 1.46 27.71
N ALA A 43 25.49 2.31 26.88
CA ALA A 43 24.21 2.92 27.16
C ALA A 43 23.20 2.40 26.14
N THR A 44 22.11 1.82 26.62
CA THR A 44 20.93 1.51 25.80
C THR A 44 20.18 2.80 25.56
N ILE A 45 20.04 3.19 24.29
CA ILE A 45 19.27 4.35 23.87
C ILE A 45 17.94 3.83 23.36
N ASP A 46 16.87 4.11 24.09
CA ASP A 46 15.51 3.81 23.64
C ASP A 46 15.08 4.85 22.60
N HIS A 47 14.47 4.38 21.51
CA HIS A 47 13.94 5.26 20.46
C HIS A 47 12.56 5.79 20.83
N SER A 48 12.31 7.08 20.56
CA SER A 48 10.97 7.67 20.68
C SER A 48 10.03 7.10 19.61
N GLN A 49 8.72 7.20 19.82
CA GLN A 49 7.74 6.72 18.85
C GLN A 49 7.90 7.37 17.47
N GLU A 50 8.27 8.65 17.42
CA GLU A 50 8.54 9.39 16.19
C GLU A 50 9.77 8.84 15.46
N ALA A 51 10.83 8.50 16.21
CA ALA A 51 12.04 7.91 15.64
C ALA A 51 11.75 6.51 15.05
N VAL A 52 11.00 5.68 15.78
CA VAL A 52 10.54 4.36 15.31
C VAL A 52 9.69 4.51 14.05
N ALA A 53 8.72 5.43 14.04
CA ALA A 53 7.83 5.66 12.89
C ALA A 53 8.60 6.14 11.66
N SER A 54 9.57 7.05 11.85
CA SER A 54 10.45 7.54 10.78
C SER A 54 11.29 6.39 10.19
N GLN A 55 11.88 5.56 11.04
CA GLN A 55 12.66 4.40 10.60
C GLN A 55 11.78 3.41 9.82
N LEU A 56 10.60 3.04 10.35
CA LEU A 56 9.65 2.19 9.64
C LEU A 56 9.22 2.77 8.30
N GLY A 57 8.90 4.07 8.25
CA GLY A 57 8.53 4.75 7.02
C GLY A 57 9.62 4.67 5.94
N SER A 58 10.89 4.64 6.34
CA SER A 58 12.02 4.56 5.42
C SER A 58 12.30 3.14 4.88
N VAL A 59 12.04 2.09 5.68
CA VAL A 59 12.44 0.70 5.32
C VAL A 59 11.26 -0.19 4.91
N LEU A 60 10.09 0.02 5.50
CA LEU A 60 8.95 -0.88 5.32
C LEU A 60 8.46 -0.96 3.87
N PRO A 61 8.38 0.14 3.09
CA PRO A 61 7.97 0.06 1.69
C PRO A 61 8.84 -0.87 0.85
N GLU A 62 10.16 -0.80 1.01
CA GLU A 62 11.10 -1.63 0.25
C GLU A 62 11.05 -3.10 0.73
N LEU A 63 10.93 -3.33 2.04
CA LEU A 63 10.78 -4.67 2.60
C LEU A 63 9.50 -5.38 2.13
N LEU A 64 8.41 -4.62 1.95
CA LEU A 64 7.16 -5.12 1.38
C LEU A 64 7.30 -5.39 -0.12
N ARG A 65 8.01 -4.51 -0.86
CA ARG A 65 8.30 -4.69 -2.29
C ARG A 65 9.08 -5.96 -2.58
N GLN A 66 10.11 -6.25 -1.78
CA GLN A 66 10.89 -7.50 -1.87
C GLN A 66 10.06 -8.77 -1.64
N ARG A 67 8.91 -8.63 -0.94
CA ARG A 67 7.95 -9.72 -0.70
C ARG A 67 6.82 -9.77 -1.74
N GLY A 68 6.91 -8.96 -2.80
CA GLY A 68 5.93 -8.93 -3.89
C GLY A 68 4.70 -8.07 -3.63
N PHE A 69 4.73 -7.20 -2.62
CA PHE A 69 3.66 -6.23 -2.38
C PHE A 69 3.93 -4.92 -3.12
N VAL A 70 2.89 -4.35 -3.71
CA VAL A 70 2.93 -3.00 -4.29
C VAL A 70 2.10 -2.10 -3.39
N ILE A 71 2.72 -1.04 -2.89
CA ILE A 71 2.03 0.00 -2.13
C ILE A 71 1.57 1.05 -3.12
N VAL A 72 0.25 1.27 -3.19
CA VAL A 72 -0.36 2.30 -4.01
C VAL A 72 -1.14 3.26 -3.13
N GLN A 73 -1.06 4.55 -3.44
CA GLN A 73 -1.94 5.54 -2.84
C GLN A 73 -3.30 5.47 -3.54
N MET A 74 -4.35 5.33 -2.74
CA MET A 74 -5.72 5.34 -3.24
C MET A 74 -6.09 6.76 -3.69
N PRO A 75 -6.54 6.96 -4.94
CA PRO A 75 -7.04 8.26 -5.38
C PRO A 75 -8.32 8.63 -4.61
N VAL A 76 -8.60 9.93 -4.57
CA VAL A 76 -9.89 10.43 -4.06
C VAL A 76 -10.99 9.95 -5.01
N VAL A 77 -12.05 9.39 -4.44
CA VAL A 77 -13.24 9.00 -5.20
C VAL A 77 -14.23 10.15 -5.18
N GLU A 78 -14.63 10.60 -6.36
CA GLU A 78 -15.66 11.62 -6.56
C GLU A 78 -16.98 10.96 -6.97
N ARG A 79 -18.01 11.77 -7.25
CA ARG A 79 -19.25 11.29 -7.85
C ARG A 79 -19.35 11.82 -9.27
N ASP A 80 -19.68 10.96 -10.20
CA ASP A 80 -19.97 11.35 -11.58
C ASP A 80 -21.31 12.09 -11.70
N GLU A 81 -21.67 12.48 -12.93
CA GLU A 81 -22.94 13.16 -13.23
C GLU A 81 -24.18 12.31 -12.87
N ALA A 82 -24.05 10.98 -12.86
CA ALA A 82 -25.09 10.05 -12.46
C ALA A 82 -25.10 9.77 -10.94
N GLY A 83 -24.20 10.39 -10.18
CA GLY A 83 -24.03 10.20 -8.74
C GLY A 83 -23.28 8.94 -8.33
N CYS A 84 -22.69 8.21 -9.27
CA CYS A 84 -21.93 6.99 -9.05
C CYS A 84 -20.51 7.31 -8.55
N PRO A 85 -19.93 6.51 -7.63
CA PRO A 85 -18.53 6.68 -7.23
C PRO A 85 -17.59 6.49 -8.42
N SER A 86 -16.80 7.52 -8.74
CA SER A 86 -15.94 7.59 -9.92
C SER A 86 -14.54 8.12 -9.59
N VAL A 87 -13.54 7.64 -10.33
CA VAL A 87 -12.15 8.09 -10.28
C VAL A 87 -11.67 8.36 -11.70
N ARG A 88 -11.11 9.57 -11.89
CA ARG A 88 -10.37 9.91 -13.11
C ARG A 88 -8.92 9.42 -13.00
N VAL A 89 -8.45 8.77 -14.06
CA VAL A 89 -7.10 8.23 -14.16
C VAL A 89 -6.35 8.97 -15.26
N LEU A 90 -5.33 9.73 -14.86
CA LEU A 90 -4.42 10.37 -15.81
C LEU A 90 -3.50 9.31 -16.42
N LEU A 91 -3.51 9.18 -17.73
CA LEU A 91 -2.67 8.25 -18.47
C LEU A 91 -1.52 8.99 -19.14
N SER A 92 -0.31 8.44 -19.03
CA SER A 92 0.89 9.10 -19.50
C SER A 92 0.94 9.26 -21.02
N ASP A 93 0.33 8.33 -21.76
CA ASP A 93 0.27 8.37 -23.22
C ASP A 93 -0.81 9.32 -23.76
N ARG A 94 -1.71 9.80 -22.89
CA ARG A 94 -2.86 10.66 -23.24
C ARG A 94 -3.15 11.68 -22.14
N PRO A 95 -2.26 12.64 -21.89
CA PRO A 95 -2.47 13.67 -20.88
C PRO A 95 -3.67 14.60 -21.17
N TRP A 96 -4.24 14.53 -22.38
CA TRP A 96 -5.42 15.31 -22.79
C TRP A 96 -6.74 14.55 -22.64
N ALA A 97 -6.73 13.26 -22.28
CA ALA A 97 -7.92 12.45 -22.17
C ALA A 97 -7.83 11.53 -20.95
N ASP A 98 -8.63 11.83 -19.95
CA ASP A 98 -8.63 11.06 -18.72
C ASP A 98 -9.38 9.76 -18.91
N GLY A 99 -8.80 8.71 -18.36
CA GLY A 99 -9.50 7.48 -18.09
C GLY A 99 -10.53 7.67 -16.99
N GLU A 100 -11.62 6.90 -17.02
CA GLU A 100 -12.58 6.91 -15.93
C GLU A 100 -12.92 5.48 -15.47
N VAL A 101 -12.94 5.31 -14.15
CA VAL A 101 -13.36 4.08 -13.48
C VAL A 101 -14.48 4.45 -12.52
N TYR A 102 -15.63 3.80 -12.63
CA TYR A 102 -16.76 4.03 -11.72
C TYR A 102 -17.53 2.73 -11.43
N ALA A 103 -18.34 2.74 -10.37
CA ALA A 103 -19.26 1.65 -10.05
C ALA A 103 -20.68 2.03 -10.43
N ASP A 104 -21.31 1.26 -11.32
CA ASP A 104 -22.71 1.50 -11.69
C ASP A 104 -23.67 1.11 -10.54
N HIS A 105 -24.93 1.52 -10.70
CA HIS A 105 -26.00 1.20 -9.74
C HIS A 105 -26.32 -0.30 -9.66
N ALA A 106 -25.96 -1.09 -10.68
CA ALA A 106 -26.12 -2.54 -10.70
C ALA A 106 -24.97 -3.27 -9.97
N GLY A 107 -23.94 -2.54 -9.53
CA GLY A 107 -22.79 -3.09 -8.81
C GLY A 107 -21.69 -3.62 -9.72
N HIS A 108 -21.68 -3.24 -10.99
CA HIS A 108 -20.57 -3.51 -11.90
C HIS A 108 -19.52 -2.41 -11.81
N LEU A 109 -18.27 -2.80 -11.95
CA LEU A 109 -17.16 -1.87 -12.16
C LEU A 109 -17.07 -1.57 -13.65
N VAL A 110 -17.22 -0.30 -14.01
CA VAL A 110 -17.15 0.17 -15.38
C VAL A 110 -15.83 0.90 -15.59
N TRP A 111 -15.22 0.63 -16.74
CA TRP A 111 -13.98 1.25 -17.17
C TRP A 111 -14.21 1.90 -18.54
N THR A 112 -14.36 3.21 -18.56
CA THR A 112 -14.62 3.99 -19.78
C THR A 112 -13.40 4.84 -20.11
N THR A 113 -13.33 5.26 -21.38
CA THR A 113 -12.29 6.14 -21.96
C THR A 113 -10.83 5.70 -21.85
N VAL A 114 -10.53 4.65 -21.09
CA VAL A 114 -9.19 4.06 -21.02
C VAL A 114 -8.98 3.09 -22.18
N PRO A 115 -7.84 3.20 -22.87
CA PRO A 115 -7.48 2.27 -23.92
C PRO A 115 -7.39 0.82 -23.41
N ALA A 116 -7.73 -0.12 -24.29
CA ALA A 116 -7.49 -1.55 -24.07
C ALA A 116 -6.02 -1.91 -23.82
N ARG A 117 -5.10 -0.97 -24.09
CA ARG A 117 -3.67 -1.08 -23.82
C ARG A 117 -3.25 0.11 -22.98
N VAL A 118 -2.75 -0.18 -21.78
CA VAL A 118 -2.22 0.82 -20.85
C VAL A 118 -0.70 0.65 -20.79
N LEU A 119 0.05 1.75 -20.70
CA LEU A 119 1.50 1.68 -20.49
C LEU A 119 1.80 1.01 -19.14
N LEU A 120 2.85 0.18 -19.09
CA LEU A 120 3.21 -0.52 -17.86
C LEU A 120 3.44 0.41 -16.66
N GLN A 121 3.91 1.63 -16.90
CA GLN A 121 4.13 2.64 -15.88
C GLN A 121 2.83 3.19 -15.26
N ASP A 122 1.71 3.15 -15.97
CA ASP A 122 0.40 3.66 -15.52
C ASP A 122 -0.42 2.58 -14.80
N VAL A 123 0.02 1.32 -14.84
CA VAL A 123 -0.66 0.17 -14.19
C VAL A 123 -0.94 0.42 -12.70
N PRO A 124 -0.01 0.97 -11.88
CA PRO A 124 -0.30 1.24 -10.48
C PRO A 124 -1.44 2.25 -10.28
N ALA A 125 -1.50 3.30 -11.10
CA ALA A 125 -2.54 4.33 -11.01
C ALA A 125 -3.93 3.76 -11.37
N VAL A 126 -3.98 2.95 -12.44
CA VAL A 126 -5.18 2.21 -12.83
C VAL A 126 -5.62 1.25 -11.73
N ALA A 127 -4.70 0.44 -11.19
CA ALA A 127 -5.01 -0.50 -10.13
C ALA A 127 -5.55 0.20 -8.88
N ALA A 128 -4.94 1.33 -8.50
CA ALA A 128 -5.40 2.14 -7.38
C ALA A 128 -6.82 2.68 -7.60
N ALA A 129 -7.15 3.14 -8.81
CA ALA A 129 -8.50 3.61 -9.13
C ALA A 129 -9.55 2.50 -9.02
N LEU A 130 -9.27 1.31 -9.58
CA LEU A 130 -10.16 0.14 -9.48
C LEU A 130 -10.39 -0.26 -8.01
N LEU A 131 -9.32 -0.29 -7.21
CA LEU A 131 -9.41 -0.61 -5.79
C LEU A 131 -10.19 0.46 -5.02
N ALA A 132 -10.09 1.75 -5.39
CA ALA A 132 -10.72 2.86 -4.67
C ALA A 132 -12.23 2.80 -4.84
N VAL A 133 -12.67 2.62 -6.07
CA VAL A 133 -14.08 2.45 -6.41
C VAL A 133 -14.65 1.18 -5.76
N HIS A 134 -13.88 0.08 -5.73
CA HIS A 134 -14.31 -1.14 -5.04
C HIS A 134 -14.48 -0.92 -3.53
N ASP A 135 -13.49 -0.31 -2.86
CA ASP A 135 -13.50 -0.08 -1.41
C ASP A 135 -14.67 0.81 -0.99
N ILE A 136 -14.89 1.95 -1.67
CA ILE A 136 -15.99 2.85 -1.32
C ILE A 136 -17.36 2.20 -1.53
N THR A 137 -17.51 1.42 -2.61
CA THR A 137 -18.75 0.71 -2.93
C THR A 137 -19.04 -0.42 -1.95
N ARG A 138 -18.00 -1.05 -1.39
CA ARG A 138 -18.16 -2.06 -0.32
C ARG A 138 -18.51 -1.45 1.02
N ARG A 139 -18.06 -0.23 1.31
CA ARG A 139 -18.38 0.48 2.55
C ARG A 139 -19.79 1.08 2.56
N SER A 140 -20.35 1.37 1.39
CA SER A 140 -21.69 1.95 1.26
C SER A 140 -22.82 0.92 1.23
N ARG A 141 -22.49 -0.38 1.24
CA ARG A 141 -23.43 -1.50 1.38
C ARG A 141 -23.49 -1.99 2.82
#